data_AF-A0AAQ0H4L9-F1
#
_entry.id   AF-A0AAQ0H4L9-F1
#
_cell.length_a   1.000
_cell.length_b   1.000
_cell.length_c   1.000
_cell.angle_alpha   90.00
_cell.angle_beta   90.00
_cell.angle_gamma   90.00
#
_symmetry.space_group_name_H-M   'P 1'
#
loop_
_entity.id
_entity.type
_entity.pdbx_description
1 polymer ?
#
loop_
_entity_poly.entity_id
_entity_poly.type
_entity_poly.pdbx_seq_one_letter_code
_entity_poly.pdbx_strand_id
1 'polypeptide(L)'
;MSSSDKGPAYLGLGSVLAVALCTLWLAAVGHLDLYINPRYDVFTIVLAAVAVPAAVAGLVVVARGHGHRHDVGADDDHGDHHDGHGGHGASTAPTRRRVLGRVLGGAAALVTVGVTVAMLVLPPATLSARTAQQRSVDTPTLSNATGTQDVALLGSAGVDTSQYGVKDWAAVIRQTTDTSSLVGKPVRLTGFVVPGADGTFTLTRFVISCCAVDAQPVGLGVVTDGTMPDADQWVRVEGKLAANPDPSADARIVIRAASVTRIAQPSDPYEY
;
A
#
# COMPACT_ATOMS: atom_id res chain seq x y z
N MET A 1 -22.17 2.72 34.08
CA MET A 1 -20.80 2.88 33.55
C MET A 1 -20.18 4.16 34.08
N SER A 2 -18.99 4.08 34.68
CA SER A 2 -18.26 5.27 35.14
C SER A 2 -17.74 6.06 33.93
N SER A 3 -17.55 7.37 34.08
CA SER A 3 -17.00 8.28 33.04
C SER A 3 -15.67 7.78 32.45
N SER A 4 -14.92 6.98 33.20
CA SER A 4 -13.63 6.41 32.79
C SER A 4 -13.73 5.26 31.77
N ASP A 5 -14.85 4.54 31.69
CA ASP A 5 -14.99 3.37 30.79
C ASP A 5 -15.53 3.74 29.40
N LYS A 6 -16.09 4.94 29.25
CA LYS A 6 -16.67 5.41 27.98
C LYS A 6 -15.61 5.89 26.98
N GLY A 7 -14.47 6.37 27.49
CA GLY A 7 -13.37 6.90 26.68
C GLY A 7 -12.91 5.96 25.56
N PRO A 8 -12.53 4.69 25.84
CA PRO A 8 -12.09 3.77 24.80
C PRO A 8 -13.19 3.40 23.80
N ALA A 9 -14.45 3.30 24.23
CA ALA A 9 -15.57 3.03 23.32
C ALA A 9 -15.80 4.18 22.33
N TYR A 10 -15.75 5.43 22.79
CA TYR A 10 -15.85 6.60 21.91
C TYR A 10 -14.68 6.70 20.92
N LEU A 11 -13.46 6.37 21.36
CA LEU A 11 -12.30 6.36 20.47
C LEU A 11 -12.40 5.27 19.40
N GLY A 12 -12.83 4.06 19.78
CA GLY A 12 -13.00 2.94 18.83
C GLY A 12 -14.07 3.25 17.78
N LEU A 13 -15.29 3.57 18.21
CA LEU A 13 -16.38 3.88 17.28
C LEU A 13 -16.15 5.17 16.48
N GLY A 14 -15.52 6.18 17.09
CA GLY A 14 -15.14 7.41 16.40
C GLY A 14 -14.11 7.17 15.30
N SER A 15 -13.12 6.31 15.55
CA SER A 15 -12.13 5.92 14.54
C SER A 15 -12.77 5.17 13.36
N VAL A 16 -13.64 4.19 13.64
CA VAL A 16 -14.38 3.46 12.59
C VAL A 16 -15.22 4.40 11.74
N LEU A 17 -15.93 5.34 12.37
CA LEU A 17 -16.72 6.35 11.66
C LEU A 17 -15.84 7.26 10.80
N ALA A 18 -14.71 7.72 11.32
CA ALA A 18 -13.78 8.57 10.60
C ALA A 18 -13.21 7.87 9.36
N VAL A 19 -12.77 6.61 9.49
CA VAL A 19 -12.27 5.81 8.37
C VAL A 19 -13.36 5.60 7.33
N ALA A 20 -14.57 5.20 7.73
CA ALA A 20 -15.68 4.97 6.79
C ALA A 20 -16.06 6.24 6.01
N LEU A 21 -16.11 7.40 6.68
CA LEU A 21 -16.37 8.68 6.01
C LEU A 21 -15.23 9.09 5.07
N CYS A 22 -13.97 8.87 5.46
CA CYS A 22 -12.82 9.11 4.62
C CYS A 22 -12.84 8.22 3.37
N THR A 23 -13.17 6.94 3.51
CA THR A 23 -13.33 6.01 2.39
C THR A 23 -14.43 6.45 1.42
N LEU A 24 -15.59 6.86 1.93
CA LEU A 24 -16.69 7.36 1.09
C LEU A 24 -16.32 8.69 0.40
N TRP A 25 -15.57 9.56 1.08
CA TRP A 25 -15.05 10.78 0.49
C TRP A 25 -14.09 10.48 -0.67
N LEU A 26 -13.11 9.59 -0.48
CA LEU A 26 -12.18 9.18 -1.53
C LEU A 26 -12.89 8.54 -2.72
N ALA A 27 -13.92 7.74 -2.46
CA ALA A 27 -14.78 7.18 -3.50
C ALA A 27 -15.52 8.26 -4.29
N ALA A 28 -16.06 9.28 -3.62
CA ALA A 28 -16.79 10.38 -4.25
C ALA A 28 -15.87 11.27 -5.11
N VAL A 29 -14.61 11.46 -4.71
CA VAL A 29 -13.61 12.23 -5.47
C VAL A 29 -12.97 11.38 -6.60
N GLY A 30 -13.17 10.06 -6.60
CA GLY A 30 -12.63 9.17 -7.63
C GLY A 30 -11.13 8.89 -7.44
N HIS A 31 -10.65 8.89 -6.19
CA HIS A 31 -9.26 8.59 -5.83
C HIS A 31 -9.13 7.32 -4.99
N LEU A 32 -10.18 6.50 -4.93
CA LEU A 32 -10.18 5.26 -4.16
C LEU A 32 -9.20 4.23 -4.77
N ASP A 33 -9.08 4.23 -6.09
CA ASP A 33 -8.16 3.44 -6.91
C ASP A 33 -6.67 3.68 -6.58
N LEU A 34 -6.34 4.85 -6.02
CA LEU A 34 -5.00 5.14 -5.52
C LEU A 34 -4.64 4.35 -4.25
N TYR A 35 -5.64 3.83 -3.54
CA TYR A 35 -5.47 3.16 -2.24
C TYR A 35 -5.88 1.69 -2.27
N ILE A 36 -6.85 1.32 -3.10
CA ILE A 36 -7.36 -0.04 -3.22
C ILE A 36 -7.40 -0.48 -4.69
N ASN A 37 -7.31 -1.78 -4.93
CA ASN A 37 -7.50 -2.31 -6.28
C ASN A 37 -8.96 -2.07 -6.74
N PRO A 38 -9.20 -1.49 -7.94
CA PRO A 38 -10.53 -1.16 -8.45
C PRO A 38 -11.55 -2.31 -8.41
N ARG A 39 -11.07 -3.57 -8.45
CA ARG A 39 -11.94 -4.75 -8.31
C ARG A 39 -12.68 -4.82 -6.98
N TYR A 40 -12.20 -4.12 -5.95
CA TYR A 40 -12.77 -4.10 -4.60
C TYR A 40 -13.49 -2.79 -4.26
N ASP A 41 -13.61 -1.84 -5.20
CA ASP A 41 -14.21 -0.53 -4.96
C ASP A 41 -15.65 -0.65 -4.46
N VAL A 42 -16.49 -1.36 -5.22
CA VAL A 42 -17.91 -1.53 -4.89
C VAL A 42 -18.08 -2.18 -3.52
N PHE A 43 -17.32 -3.23 -3.25
CA PHE A 43 -17.36 -3.93 -1.97
C PHE A 43 -17.01 -3.01 -0.80
N THR A 44 -15.92 -2.24 -0.95
CA THR A 44 -15.42 -1.33 0.08
C THR A 44 -16.38 -0.17 0.34
N ILE A 45 -16.97 0.40 -0.73
CA ILE A 45 -17.96 1.46 -0.64
C ILE A 45 -19.21 0.96 0.11
N VAL A 46 -19.71 -0.24 -0.21
CA VAL A 46 -20.87 -0.83 0.48
C VAL A 46 -20.58 -1.05 1.96
N LEU A 47 -19.41 -1.60 2.29
CA LEU A 47 -19.03 -1.83 3.68
C LEU A 47 -18.89 -0.52 4.46
N ALA A 48 -18.27 0.51 3.87
CA ALA A 48 -18.17 1.84 4.46
C ALA A 48 -19.57 2.48 4.67
N ALA A 49 -20.47 2.36 3.68
CA ALA A 49 -21.82 2.87 3.78
C ALA A 49 -22.66 2.20 4.88
N VAL A 50 -22.42 0.91 5.17
CA VAL A 50 -23.04 0.20 6.30
C VAL A 50 -22.36 0.52 7.64
N ALA A 51 -21.04 0.72 7.63
CA ALA A 51 -20.27 1.04 8.84
C ALA A 51 -20.65 2.40 9.43
N VAL A 52 -20.98 3.40 8.61
CA VAL A 52 -21.41 4.73 9.06
C VAL A 52 -22.64 4.67 10.00
N PRO A 53 -23.81 4.16 9.59
CA PRO A 53 -24.98 4.08 10.47
C PRO A 53 -24.76 3.17 11.67
N ALA A 54 -24.00 2.06 11.51
CA ALA A 54 -23.66 1.17 12.62
C ALA A 54 -22.80 1.89 13.68
N ALA A 55 -21.79 2.65 13.25
CA ALA A 55 -20.93 3.41 14.16
C ALA A 55 -21.70 4.55 14.85
N VAL A 56 -22.57 5.26 14.12
CA VAL A 56 -23.45 6.29 14.69
C VAL A 56 -24.41 5.68 15.72
N ALA A 57 -25.04 4.55 15.40
CA ALA A 57 -25.93 3.86 16.33
C ALA A 57 -25.20 3.44 17.62
N GLY A 58 -24.00 2.87 17.49
CA GLY A 58 -23.17 2.49 18.65
C GLY A 58 -22.76 3.71 19.50
N LEU A 59 -22.38 4.83 18.88
CA LEU A 59 -22.07 6.07 19.61
C LEU A 59 -23.28 6.57 20.40
N VAL A 60 -24.48 6.49 19.80
CA VAL A 60 -25.74 6.86 20.45
C VAL A 60 -26.08 5.92 21.61
N VAL A 61 -25.85 4.61 21.48
CA VAL A 61 -26.06 3.61 22.56
C VAL A 61 -25.11 3.87 23.74
N VAL A 62 -23.84 4.15 23.47
CA VAL A 62 -22.84 4.51 24.50
C VAL A 62 -23.20 5.83 25.18
N ALA A 63 -23.70 6.81 24.42
CA ALA A 63 -24.19 8.08 24.95
C ALA A 63 -25.42 7.91 25.84
N ARG A 64 -26.36 7.04 25.46
CA ARG A 64 -27.57 6.69 26.22
C ARG A 64 -27.32 5.73 27.39
N GLY A 65 -26.07 5.29 27.62
CA GLY A 65 -25.67 4.52 28.81
C GLY A 65 -25.97 3.02 28.78
N HIS A 66 -26.31 2.45 27.62
CA HIS A 66 -26.68 1.03 27.45
C HIS A 66 -25.50 0.12 27.07
N GLY A 67 -24.28 0.39 27.55
CA GLY A 67 -23.10 -0.35 27.11
C GLY A 67 -23.09 -1.81 27.55
N HIS A 68 -23.23 -2.74 26.60
CA HIS A 68 -22.88 -4.15 26.80
C HIS A 68 -21.37 -4.29 26.95
N ARG A 69 -20.94 -4.94 28.03
CA ARG A 69 -19.55 -5.39 28.23
C ARG A 69 -19.28 -6.55 27.28
N HIS A 70 -18.33 -6.39 26.35
CA HIS A 70 -17.58 -7.54 25.86
C HIS A 70 -16.41 -7.72 26.81
N ASP A 71 -16.59 -8.57 27.83
CA ASP A 71 -15.47 -9.06 28.62
C ASP A 71 -14.62 -9.93 27.70
N VAL A 72 -13.36 -9.54 27.53
CA VAL A 72 -12.31 -10.42 27.03
C VAL A 72 -11.85 -11.23 28.23
N GLY A 73 -12.51 -12.36 28.51
CA GLY A 73 -11.92 -13.45 29.31
C GLY A 73 -11.01 -14.23 28.37
N ALA A 74 -9.69 -14.22 28.49
CA ALA A 74 -8.88 -14.65 29.64
C ALA A 74 -9.24 -16.08 30.01
N ASP A 75 -8.36 -17.00 29.58
CA ASP A 75 -8.46 -18.44 29.71
C ASP A 75 -8.84 -18.87 31.13
N ASP A 76 -9.78 -19.82 31.19
CA ASP A 76 -10.10 -20.59 32.38
C ASP A 76 -8.89 -21.44 32.79
N ASP A 77 -8.28 -21.13 33.94
CA ASP A 77 -7.55 -22.12 34.72
C ASP A 77 -8.06 -22.08 36.17
N HIS A 78 -8.64 -23.19 36.60
CA HIS A 78 -9.23 -23.39 37.92
C HIS A 78 -8.15 -23.79 38.93
N GLY A 79 -8.13 -23.14 40.10
CA GLY A 79 -7.25 -23.54 41.21
C GLY A 79 -7.63 -22.90 42.56
N ASP A 80 -8.55 -23.55 43.26
CA ASP A 80 -8.69 -23.76 44.72
C ASP A 80 -8.50 -22.64 45.79
N HIS A 81 -9.61 -22.41 46.52
CA HIS A 81 -9.83 -22.18 47.96
C HIS A 81 -8.70 -21.72 48.92
N HIS A 82 -8.95 -20.65 49.72
CA HIS A 82 -9.31 -20.70 51.17
C HIS A 82 -9.24 -19.33 51.90
N ASP A 83 -10.02 -19.23 52.98
CA ASP A 83 -10.38 -18.06 53.80
C ASP A 83 -9.27 -17.46 54.70
N GLY A 84 -9.42 -16.18 55.07
CA GLY A 84 -8.64 -15.58 56.16
C GLY A 84 -8.84 -14.06 56.36
N HIS A 85 -9.36 -13.67 57.53
CA HIS A 85 -9.66 -12.30 57.97
C HIS A 85 -8.45 -11.38 58.19
N GLY A 86 -8.66 -10.05 58.06
CA GLY A 86 -8.04 -9.06 58.95
C GLY A 86 -7.38 -7.82 58.31
N GLY A 87 -7.70 -6.63 58.85
CA GLY A 87 -6.70 -5.60 59.15
C GLY A 87 -6.44 -4.47 58.14
N HIS A 88 -6.68 -3.25 58.61
CA HIS A 88 -6.47 -1.94 57.97
C HIS A 88 -5.08 -1.70 57.33
N GLY A 89 -5.05 -0.92 56.24
CA GLY A 89 -3.83 -0.29 55.73
C GLY A 89 -4.14 0.79 54.69
N ALA A 90 -3.99 2.06 55.07
CA ALA A 90 -4.17 3.22 54.22
C ALA A 90 -3.24 3.19 52.99
N SER A 91 -3.80 3.43 51.79
CA SER A 91 -3.02 3.76 50.59
C SER A 91 -3.71 4.88 49.81
N THR A 92 -3.45 6.11 50.26
CA THR A 92 -3.67 7.34 49.50
C THR A 92 -2.69 7.40 48.33
N ALA A 93 -3.06 6.88 47.15
CA ALA A 93 -2.53 7.34 45.85
C ALA A 93 -3.27 6.78 44.61
N PRO A 94 -4.48 7.24 44.24
CA PRO A 94 -5.05 6.95 42.92
C PRO A 94 -4.94 8.12 41.91
N THR A 95 -4.34 9.26 42.29
CA THR A 95 -4.42 10.50 41.49
C THR A 95 -3.44 10.53 40.31
N ARG A 96 -2.18 10.08 40.48
CA ARG A 96 -1.14 10.20 39.42
C ARG A 96 -1.41 9.32 38.19
N ARG A 97 -1.97 8.11 38.39
CA ARG A 97 -2.31 7.17 37.30
C ARG A 97 -3.48 7.65 36.44
N ARG A 98 -4.47 8.34 37.04
CA ARG A 98 -5.62 8.91 36.32
C ARG A 98 -5.26 10.16 35.51
N VAL A 99 -4.31 10.97 36.00
CA VAL A 99 -3.81 12.14 35.26
C VAL A 99 -2.98 11.71 34.06
N LEU A 100 -2.07 10.74 34.21
CA LEU A 100 -1.30 10.19 33.08
C LEU A 100 -2.23 9.59 32.01
N GLY A 101 -3.26 8.85 32.41
CA GLY A 101 -4.24 8.27 31.47
C GLY A 101 -5.07 9.31 30.70
N ARG A 102 -5.41 10.45 31.32
CA ARG A 102 -6.10 11.56 30.62
C ARG A 102 -5.18 12.32 29.67
N VAL A 103 -3.90 12.49 30.03
CA VAL A 103 -2.91 13.16 29.16
C VAL A 103 -2.57 12.27 27.96
N LEU A 104 -2.35 10.96 28.16
CA LEU A 104 -2.14 10.03 27.04
C LEU A 104 -3.40 9.86 26.17
N GLY A 105 -4.59 9.80 26.78
CA GLY A 105 -5.84 9.71 26.02
C GLY A 105 -6.17 10.97 25.22
N GLY A 106 -5.89 12.16 25.76
CA GLY A 106 -6.00 13.43 25.05
C GLY A 106 -4.99 13.57 23.92
N ALA A 107 -3.75 13.13 24.13
CA ALA A 107 -2.72 13.08 23.10
C ALA A 107 -3.10 12.12 21.96
N ALA A 108 -3.58 10.92 22.27
CA ALA A 108 -4.06 9.97 21.27
C ALA A 108 -5.22 10.55 20.45
N ALA A 109 -6.21 11.16 21.10
CA ALA A 109 -7.34 11.80 20.41
C ALA A 109 -6.90 12.97 19.52
N LEU A 110 -5.98 13.82 19.98
CA LEU A 110 -5.41 14.91 19.17
C LEU A 110 -4.63 14.39 17.98
N VAL A 111 -3.86 13.31 18.14
CA VAL A 111 -3.15 12.65 17.04
C VAL A 111 -4.15 12.09 16.04
N THR A 112 -5.20 11.38 16.49
CA THR A 112 -6.22 10.83 15.58
C THR A 112 -6.91 11.94 14.79
N VAL A 113 -7.39 13.00 15.46
CA VAL A 113 -8.02 14.15 14.80
C VAL A 113 -7.04 14.82 13.84
N GLY A 114 -5.80 15.05 14.26
CA GLY A 114 -4.74 15.63 13.43
C GLY A 114 -4.47 14.80 12.17
N VAL A 115 -4.34 13.48 12.29
CA VAL A 115 -4.16 12.56 11.16
C VAL A 115 -5.38 12.55 10.24
N THR A 116 -6.59 12.60 10.79
CA THR A 116 -7.83 12.61 10.00
C THR A 116 -7.97 13.91 9.21
N VAL A 117 -7.70 15.05 9.85
CA VAL A 117 -7.69 16.37 9.21
C VAL A 117 -6.58 16.43 8.16
N ALA A 118 -5.40 15.91 8.46
CA ALA A 118 -4.31 15.82 7.49
C ALA A 118 -4.69 14.97 6.28
N MET A 119 -5.31 13.80 6.45
CA MET A 119 -5.81 12.98 5.33
C MET A 119 -6.85 13.70 4.48
N LEU A 120 -7.68 14.57 5.08
CA LEU A 120 -8.73 15.28 4.35
C LEU A 120 -8.20 16.51 3.61
N VAL A 121 -7.15 17.16 4.13
CA VAL A 121 -6.60 18.42 3.60
C VAL A 121 -5.45 18.19 2.62
N LEU A 122 -4.58 17.19 2.88
CA LEU A 122 -3.47 16.91 1.97
C LEU A 122 -3.98 16.18 0.71
N PRO A 123 -3.46 16.54 -0.48
CA PRO A 123 -3.81 15.84 -1.70
C PRO A 123 -3.38 14.37 -1.62
N PRO A 124 -4.15 13.43 -2.20
CA PRO A 124 -3.75 12.04 -2.27
C PRO A 124 -2.45 11.93 -3.06
N ALA A 125 -1.44 11.35 -2.43
CA ALA A 125 -0.11 11.20 -3.01
C ALA A 125 0.09 9.76 -3.51
N THR A 126 0.72 9.62 -4.67
CA THR A 126 1.11 8.31 -5.18
C THR A 126 2.45 7.85 -4.62
N LEU A 127 2.69 6.55 -4.69
CA LEU A 127 3.96 5.95 -4.32
C LEU A 127 5.10 6.53 -5.19
N SER A 128 6.26 6.77 -4.58
CA SER A 128 7.43 7.43 -5.21
C SER A 128 8.57 6.45 -5.49
N ALA A 129 9.57 6.91 -6.23
CA ALA A 129 10.84 6.25 -6.49
C ALA A 129 11.58 5.89 -5.19
N ARG A 130 11.48 6.71 -4.13
CA ARG A 130 12.04 6.35 -2.82
C ARG A 130 11.36 5.12 -2.23
N THR A 131 10.02 5.04 -2.30
CA THR A 131 9.29 3.85 -1.83
C THR A 131 9.62 2.63 -2.70
N ALA A 132 9.81 2.83 -4.00
CA ALA A 132 10.22 1.76 -4.90
C ALA A 132 11.61 1.23 -4.54
N GLN A 133 12.57 2.12 -4.28
CA GLN A 133 13.92 1.77 -3.83
C GLN A 133 13.89 1.02 -2.50
N GLN A 134 13.15 1.52 -1.50
CA GLN A 134 13.02 0.84 -0.20
C GLN A 134 12.48 -0.58 -0.33
N ARG A 135 11.43 -0.79 -1.13
CA ARG A 135 10.85 -2.12 -1.35
C ARG A 135 11.72 -3.02 -2.23
N SER A 136 12.51 -2.44 -3.14
CA SER A 136 13.43 -3.20 -4.01
C SER A 136 14.67 -3.73 -3.31
N VAL A 137 15.06 -3.14 -2.18
CA VAL A 137 16.19 -3.62 -1.36
C VAL A 137 15.79 -4.90 -0.63
N ASP A 138 14.52 -5.05 -0.26
CA ASP A 138 13.99 -6.21 0.47
C ASP A 138 13.44 -7.31 -0.45
N THR A 139 13.22 -7.02 -1.73
CA THR A 139 12.73 -7.98 -2.72
C THR A 139 13.41 -7.68 -4.05
N PRO A 140 14.16 -8.63 -4.66
CA PRO A 140 14.73 -8.41 -5.99
C PRO A 140 13.58 -7.94 -6.87
N THR A 141 13.73 -6.75 -7.46
CA THR A 141 12.67 -6.16 -8.29
C THR A 141 12.15 -7.24 -9.21
N LEU A 142 10.83 -7.28 -9.44
CA LEU A 142 10.19 -8.31 -10.24
C LEU A 142 10.74 -8.39 -11.70
N SER A 143 11.72 -7.58 -12.07
CA SER A 143 12.41 -7.66 -13.36
C SER A 143 13.79 -8.34 -13.31
N ASN A 144 14.32 -8.66 -12.12
CA ASN A 144 15.52 -9.50 -11.99
C ASN A 144 15.12 -10.96 -12.20
N ALA A 145 15.35 -11.44 -13.42
CA ALA A 145 15.13 -12.82 -13.79
C ALA A 145 16.23 -13.73 -13.20
N THR A 146 16.04 -14.15 -11.94
CA THR A 146 16.83 -15.25 -11.36
C THR A 146 15.90 -16.27 -10.72
N GLY A 147 15.42 -17.23 -11.53
CA GLY A 147 14.62 -18.36 -11.06
C GLY A 147 14.58 -19.49 -12.09
N THR A 148 15.21 -20.62 -11.78
CA THR A 148 15.23 -21.86 -12.56
C THR A 148 13.96 -22.67 -12.34
N GLN A 149 12.86 -22.27 -12.97
CA GLN A 149 11.63 -23.06 -13.01
C GLN A 149 11.17 -23.14 -14.48
N ASP A 150 11.23 -24.36 -15.04
CA ASP A 150 10.88 -24.64 -16.43
C ASP A 150 9.37 -24.48 -16.66
N VAL A 151 8.96 -23.36 -17.26
CA VAL A 151 7.62 -23.21 -17.85
C VAL A 151 7.78 -22.61 -19.25
N ALA A 152 7.78 -23.49 -20.26
CA ALA A 152 7.75 -23.07 -21.65
C ALA A 152 6.42 -22.36 -21.94
N LEU A 153 6.49 -21.07 -22.28
CA LEU A 153 5.33 -20.30 -22.72
C LEU A 153 4.96 -20.76 -24.14
N LEU A 154 3.98 -21.66 -24.22
CA LEU A 154 3.37 -22.13 -25.46
C LEU A 154 2.84 -20.91 -26.26
N GLY A 155 3.48 -20.58 -27.39
CA GLY A 155 2.86 -19.77 -28.45
C GLY A 155 3.27 -18.29 -28.61
N SER A 156 4.46 -17.87 -28.19
CA SER A 156 4.94 -16.47 -28.22
C SER A 156 5.10 -15.79 -29.61
N ALA A 157 4.77 -16.47 -30.71
CA ALA A 157 4.83 -15.91 -32.06
C ALA A 157 3.50 -15.29 -32.54
N GLY A 158 2.39 -15.48 -31.82
CA GLY A 158 1.05 -15.05 -32.27
C GLY A 158 0.28 -14.14 -31.31
N VAL A 159 0.87 -13.73 -30.19
CA VAL A 159 0.19 -12.89 -29.20
C VAL A 159 0.41 -11.41 -29.52
N ASP A 160 -0.67 -10.64 -29.64
CA ASP A 160 -0.60 -9.19 -29.75
C ASP A 160 -0.09 -8.59 -28.45
N THR A 161 1.12 -8.05 -28.49
CA THR A 161 1.82 -7.44 -27.33
C THR A 161 1.66 -5.92 -27.30
N SER A 162 0.86 -5.34 -28.19
CA SER A 162 0.67 -3.88 -28.30
C SER A 162 0.03 -3.25 -27.05
N GLN A 163 -0.70 -4.03 -26.26
CA GLN A 163 -1.37 -3.62 -25.03
C GLN A 163 -0.58 -3.94 -23.75
N TYR A 164 0.60 -4.55 -23.86
CA TYR A 164 1.35 -5.00 -22.69
C TYR A 164 1.93 -3.82 -21.93
N GLY A 165 1.66 -3.77 -20.62
CA GLY A 165 2.21 -2.80 -19.68
C GLY A 165 3.56 -3.22 -19.13
N VAL A 166 4.06 -2.47 -18.13
CA VAL A 166 5.36 -2.75 -17.50
C VAL A 166 5.32 -4.08 -16.74
N LYS A 167 4.22 -4.38 -16.03
CA LYS A 167 4.03 -5.67 -15.33
C LYS A 167 4.04 -6.86 -16.28
N ASP A 168 3.42 -6.72 -17.45
CA ASP A 168 3.20 -7.84 -18.37
C ASP A 168 4.51 -8.24 -19.01
N TRP A 169 5.30 -7.24 -19.45
CA TRP A 169 6.65 -7.47 -19.94
C TRP A 169 7.58 -8.01 -18.86
N ALA A 170 7.52 -7.48 -17.64
CA ALA A 170 8.29 -8.03 -16.53
C ALA A 170 7.94 -9.50 -16.26
N ALA A 171 6.64 -9.85 -16.30
CA ALA A 171 6.17 -11.23 -16.11
C ALA A 171 6.64 -12.16 -17.23
N VAL A 172 6.53 -11.73 -18.49
CA VAL A 172 7.02 -12.48 -19.66
C VAL A 172 8.52 -12.72 -19.56
N ILE A 173 9.30 -11.70 -19.22
CA ILE A 173 10.76 -11.82 -19.08
C ILE A 173 11.12 -12.81 -17.97
N ARG A 174 10.43 -12.77 -16.82
CA ARG A 174 10.67 -13.73 -15.72
C ARG A 174 10.36 -15.18 -16.10
N GLN A 175 9.30 -15.41 -16.88
CA GLN A 175 8.83 -16.75 -17.23
C GLN A 175 9.58 -17.34 -18.44
N THR A 176 10.28 -16.49 -19.22
CA THR A 176 10.92 -16.91 -20.46
C THR A 176 12.35 -17.36 -20.22
N THR A 177 12.64 -18.64 -20.46
CA THR A 177 14.01 -19.17 -20.45
C THR A 177 14.82 -18.73 -21.67
N ASP A 178 14.19 -18.71 -22.86
CA ASP A 178 14.82 -18.26 -24.10
C ASP A 178 14.59 -16.76 -24.35
N THR A 179 15.41 -15.94 -23.69
CA THR A 179 15.37 -14.49 -23.80
C THR A 179 15.71 -13.96 -25.21
N SER A 180 16.34 -14.76 -26.07
CA SER A 180 16.67 -14.36 -27.44
C SER A 180 15.42 -14.08 -28.28
N SER A 181 14.33 -14.82 -28.00
CA SER A 181 13.02 -14.65 -28.63
C SER A 181 12.34 -13.32 -28.30
N LEU A 182 12.76 -12.64 -27.23
CA LEU A 182 12.21 -11.34 -26.80
C LEU A 182 12.93 -10.17 -27.45
N VAL A 183 14.18 -10.36 -27.89
CA VAL A 183 15.01 -9.30 -28.47
C VAL A 183 14.39 -8.76 -29.76
N GLY A 184 14.38 -7.44 -29.91
CA GLY A 184 13.85 -6.74 -31.08
C GLY A 184 12.35 -6.48 -31.04
N LYS A 185 11.61 -7.05 -30.08
CA LYS A 185 10.17 -6.75 -29.91
C LYS A 185 9.97 -5.27 -29.57
N PRO A 186 9.12 -4.55 -30.30
CA PRO A 186 8.85 -3.14 -30.03
C PRO A 186 8.06 -3.00 -28.73
N VAL A 187 8.40 -1.98 -27.94
CA VAL A 187 7.70 -1.67 -26.69
C VAL A 187 7.41 -0.17 -26.63
N ARG A 188 6.25 0.16 -26.07
CA ARG A 188 5.84 1.52 -25.74
C ARG A 188 5.25 1.52 -24.35
N LEU A 189 6.08 1.84 -23.37
CA LEU A 189 5.75 1.71 -21.96
C LEU A 189 5.74 3.08 -21.27
N THR A 190 4.94 3.19 -20.24
CA THR A 190 4.83 4.39 -19.41
C THR A 190 5.17 4.02 -17.97
N GLY A 191 5.97 4.84 -17.31
CA GLY A 191 6.41 4.62 -15.94
C GLY A 191 7.13 5.83 -15.37
N PHE A 192 7.42 5.81 -14.08
CA PHE A 192 8.26 6.81 -13.43
C PHE A 192 9.71 6.33 -13.37
N VAL A 193 10.63 7.28 -13.34
CA VAL A 193 12.07 7.00 -13.38
C VAL A 193 12.61 6.70 -11.98
N VAL A 194 13.23 5.52 -11.85
CA VAL A 194 14.12 5.18 -10.73
C VAL A 194 15.55 5.17 -11.27
N PRO A 195 16.40 6.16 -10.93
CA PRO A 195 17.77 6.22 -11.44
C PRO A 195 18.59 5.00 -11.01
N GLY A 196 19.35 4.45 -11.96
CA GLY A 196 20.35 3.41 -11.72
C GLY A 196 21.75 4.00 -11.58
N ALA A 197 22.75 3.12 -11.42
CA ALA A 197 24.14 3.50 -11.61
C ALA A 197 24.44 3.63 -13.12
N ASP A 198 25.39 4.49 -13.47
CA ASP A 198 26.03 4.51 -14.80
C ASP A 198 25.14 4.93 -15.98
N GLY A 199 24.26 5.93 -15.76
CA GLY A 199 23.46 6.53 -16.84
C GLY A 199 22.30 5.65 -17.33
N THR A 200 22.04 4.56 -16.62
CA THR A 200 20.84 3.72 -16.81
C THR A 200 19.75 4.15 -15.83
N PHE A 201 18.49 3.83 -16.16
CA PHE A 201 17.39 3.99 -15.23
C PHE A 201 16.38 2.86 -15.38
N THR A 202 15.62 2.59 -14.32
CA THR A 202 14.55 1.61 -14.35
C THR A 202 13.21 2.32 -14.55
N LEU A 203 12.52 2.00 -15.65
CA LEU A 203 11.17 2.46 -15.90
C LEU A 203 10.21 1.67 -15.02
N THR A 204 9.65 2.32 -14.00
CA THR A 204 8.95 1.63 -12.91
C THR A 204 7.47 1.97 -12.87
N ARG A 205 6.66 0.97 -12.50
CA ARG A 205 5.24 1.07 -12.13
C ARG A 205 5.05 0.31 -10.81
N PHE A 206 4.03 0.63 -10.04
CA PHE A 206 3.63 -0.19 -8.89
C PHE A 206 2.48 -1.11 -9.27
N VAL A 207 2.53 -2.36 -8.83
CA VAL A 207 1.43 -3.32 -8.97
C VAL A 207 0.71 -3.47 -7.65
N ILE A 208 -0.61 -3.23 -7.63
CA ILE A 208 -1.45 -3.35 -6.43
C ILE A 208 -2.33 -4.60 -6.53
N SER A 209 -2.15 -5.54 -5.61
CA SER A 209 -3.00 -6.72 -5.56
C SER A 209 -4.29 -6.45 -4.81
N CYS A 210 -4.22 -5.85 -3.62
CA CYS A 210 -5.39 -5.50 -2.80
C CYS A 210 -5.40 -4.05 -2.34
N CYS A 211 -4.27 -3.47 -1.93
CA CYS A 211 -4.21 -2.09 -1.42
C CYS A 211 -2.81 -1.49 -1.52
N ALA A 212 -2.66 -0.16 -1.41
CA ALA A 212 -1.38 0.53 -1.57
C ALA A 212 -0.26 0.05 -0.61
N VAL A 213 -0.62 -0.61 0.49
CA VAL A 213 0.33 -1.23 1.43
C VAL A 213 1.03 -2.44 0.80
N ASP A 214 0.33 -3.22 -0.03
CA ASP A 214 0.89 -4.40 -0.69
C ASP A 214 1.62 -4.08 -2.00
N ALA A 215 1.54 -2.83 -2.46
CA ALA A 215 2.02 -2.41 -3.77
C ALA A 215 3.50 -2.74 -3.97
N GLN A 216 3.81 -3.54 -4.99
CA GLN A 216 5.18 -3.93 -5.32
C GLN A 216 5.71 -3.17 -6.54
N PRO A 217 6.97 -2.67 -6.51
CA PRO A 217 7.56 -2.05 -7.68
C PRO A 217 7.91 -3.10 -8.73
N VAL A 218 7.51 -2.83 -9.98
CA VAL A 218 7.91 -3.58 -11.17
C VAL A 218 8.55 -2.60 -12.15
N GLY A 219 9.63 -2.97 -12.81
CA GLY A 219 10.23 -2.03 -13.76
C GLY A 219 11.34 -2.57 -14.62
N LEU A 220 11.39 -2.18 -15.88
CA LEU A 220 12.41 -2.64 -16.81
C LEU A 220 13.56 -1.64 -16.86
N GLY A 221 14.79 -2.15 -16.87
CA GLY A 221 15.97 -1.33 -17.13
C GLY A 221 15.88 -0.69 -18.51
N VAL A 222 16.26 0.57 -18.62
CA VAL A 222 16.26 1.35 -19.85
C VAL A 222 17.66 1.86 -20.11
N VAL A 223 18.14 1.59 -21.33
CA VAL A 223 19.37 2.15 -21.87
C VAL A 223 18.98 3.18 -22.93
N THR A 224 19.51 4.39 -22.78
CA THR A 224 19.25 5.53 -23.67
C THR A 224 20.56 6.27 -23.94
N ASP A 225 20.74 6.75 -25.17
CA ASP A 225 21.88 7.60 -25.54
C ASP A 225 21.58 9.10 -25.30
N GLY A 226 20.35 9.42 -24.90
CA GLY A 226 19.88 10.77 -24.61
C GLY A 226 20.10 11.21 -23.15
N THR A 227 19.64 12.42 -22.82
CA THR A 227 19.68 12.93 -21.44
C THR A 227 18.82 12.09 -20.50
N MET A 228 19.38 11.69 -19.37
CA MET A 228 18.67 10.92 -18.35
C MET A 228 17.59 11.80 -17.68
N PRO A 229 16.34 11.33 -17.57
CA PRO A 229 15.32 12.06 -16.84
C PRO A 229 15.57 12.04 -15.33
N ASP A 230 15.02 13.04 -14.63
CA ASP A 230 15.10 13.14 -13.18
C ASP A 230 14.35 12.00 -12.47
N ALA A 231 14.74 11.70 -11.23
CA ALA A 231 13.99 10.77 -10.37
C ALA A 231 12.52 11.20 -10.22
N ASP A 232 11.61 10.23 -10.05
CA ASP A 232 10.15 10.44 -9.96
C ASP A 232 9.48 11.01 -11.22
N GLN A 233 10.25 11.36 -12.27
CA GLN A 233 9.69 11.89 -13.49
C GLN A 233 8.95 10.81 -14.26
N TRP A 234 7.69 11.08 -14.58
CA TRP A 234 6.92 10.25 -15.50
C TRP A 234 7.41 10.41 -16.94
N VAL A 235 7.67 9.28 -17.58
CA VAL A 235 8.14 9.22 -18.96
C VAL A 235 7.41 8.14 -19.74
N ARG A 236 7.30 8.36 -21.05
CA ARG A 236 6.94 7.34 -22.04
C ARG A 236 8.22 6.93 -22.77
N VAL A 237 8.52 5.63 -22.75
CA VAL A 237 9.68 5.05 -23.42
C VAL A 237 9.18 4.26 -24.61
N GLU A 238 9.67 4.61 -25.80
CA GLU A 238 9.46 3.86 -27.03
C GLU A 238 10.79 3.28 -27.49
N GLY A 239 10.81 2.00 -27.81
CA GLY A 239 12.04 1.32 -28.16
C GLY A 239 11.85 -0.15 -28.47
N LYS A 240 12.91 -0.93 -28.25
CA LYS A 240 12.88 -2.38 -28.43
C LYS A 240 13.54 -3.08 -27.24
N LEU A 241 13.08 -4.28 -26.93
CA LEU A 241 13.77 -5.16 -26.00
C LEU A 241 15.13 -5.57 -26.57
N ALA A 242 16.15 -5.57 -25.73
CA ALA A 242 17.51 -5.95 -26.07
C ALA A 242 18.15 -6.73 -24.91
N ALA A 243 19.18 -7.51 -25.22
CA ALA A 243 20.04 -8.08 -24.19
C ALA A 243 20.68 -6.94 -23.39
N ASN A 244 20.82 -7.15 -22.07
CA ASN A 244 21.50 -6.20 -21.22
C ASN A 244 22.97 -6.06 -21.67
N PRO A 245 23.47 -4.85 -21.95
CA PRO A 245 24.88 -4.65 -22.29
C PRO A 245 25.82 -4.98 -21.14
N ASP A 246 25.36 -4.93 -19.88
CA ASP A 246 26.12 -5.37 -18.71
C ASP A 246 25.85 -6.86 -18.44
N PRO A 247 26.84 -7.75 -18.69
CA PRO A 247 26.69 -9.18 -18.44
C PRO A 247 26.75 -9.54 -16.95
N SER A 248 27.18 -8.62 -16.08
CA SER A 248 27.26 -8.82 -14.64
C SER A 248 25.97 -8.44 -13.90
N ALA A 249 25.09 -7.69 -14.56
CA ALA A 249 23.79 -7.35 -14.03
C ALA A 249 22.84 -8.56 -14.04
N ASP A 250 22.08 -8.72 -12.96
CA ASP A 250 21.07 -9.79 -12.83
C ASP A 250 19.98 -9.73 -13.91
N ALA A 251 19.63 -8.51 -14.35
CA ALA A 251 18.64 -8.30 -15.40
C ALA A 251 19.23 -8.64 -16.77
N ARG A 252 18.70 -9.68 -17.44
CA ARG A 252 19.22 -10.13 -18.75
C ARG A 252 18.65 -9.36 -19.95
N ILE A 253 17.50 -8.70 -19.77
CA ILE A 253 16.79 -7.96 -20.81
C ILE A 253 16.53 -6.53 -20.34
N VAL A 254 16.79 -5.58 -21.22
CA VAL A 254 16.55 -4.14 -21.03
C VAL A 254 15.79 -3.57 -22.22
N ILE A 255 15.28 -2.36 -22.07
CA ILE A 255 14.72 -1.58 -23.17
C ILE A 255 15.84 -0.72 -23.74
N ARG A 256 16.19 -0.92 -25.01
CA ARG A 256 16.96 0.06 -25.77
C ARG A 256 15.99 1.12 -26.28
N ALA A 257 15.98 2.28 -25.62
CA ALA A 257 15.08 3.37 -25.94
C ALA A 257 15.47 4.00 -27.29
N ALA A 258 14.49 4.12 -28.18
CA ALA A 258 14.58 4.99 -29.36
C ALA A 258 14.16 6.42 -29.00
N SER A 259 13.20 6.57 -28.08
CA SER A 259 12.83 7.87 -27.51
C SER A 259 12.40 7.74 -26.05
N VAL A 260 12.68 8.79 -25.27
CA VAL A 260 12.20 8.95 -23.89
C VAL A 260 11.52 10.32 -23.82
N THR A 261 10.20 10.32 -23.69
CA THR A 261 9.39 11.55 -23.69
C THR A 261 8.86 11.81 -22.29
N ARG A 262 9.12 13.00 -21.75
CA ARG A 262 8.52 13.44 -20.48
C ARG A 262 7.01 13.57 -20.64
N ILE A 263 6.26 13.04 -19.69
CA ILE A 263 4.81 13.18 -19.63
C ILE A 263 4.34 13.61 -18.25
N ALA A 264 3.11 14.10 -18.16
CA ALA A 264 2.43 14.23 -16.87
C ALA A 264 2.14 12.84 -16.28
N GLN A 265 2.03 12.78 -14.96
CA GLN A 265 1.60 11.57 -14.27
C GLN A 265 0.25 11.10 -14.83
N PRO A 266 0.13 9.82 -15.25
CA PRO A 266 -1.14 9.26 -15.70
C PRO A 266 -2.18 9.28 -14.59
N SER A 267 -3.46 9.36 -14.97
CA SER A 267 -4.58 9.22 -14.03
C SER A 267 -4.62 7.84 -13.36
N ASP A 268 -4.15 6.80 -14.07
CA ASP A 268 -3.91 5.47 -13.52
C ASP A 268 -2.39 5.25 -13.33
N PRO A 269 -1.83 5.63 -12.18
CA PRO A 269 -0.40 5.53 -11.89
C PRO A 269 0.04 4.10 -11.61
N TYR A 270 -0.88 3.18 -11.35
CA TYR A 270 -0.60 1.81 -10.94
C TYR A 270 -0.95 0.81 -12.03
N GLU A 271 -0.61 -0.45 -11.79
CA GLU A 271 -1.10 -1.56 -12.58
C GLU A 271 -1.68 -2.62 -11.61
N TYR A 272 -2.60 -3.46 -12.08
CA TYR A 272 -3.41 -4.34 -11.22
C TYR A 272 -3.41 -5.80 -11.65
#